data_AF-A0A2H0UVB8-F1
#
_entry.id   AF-A0A2H0UVB8-F1
#
_cell.length_a   1.000
_cell.length_b   1.000
_cell.length_c   1.000
_cell.angle_alpha   90.00
_cell.angle_beta   90.00
_cell.angle_gamma   90.00
#
_symmetry.space_group_name_H-M   'P 1'
#
loop_
_entity.id
_entity.type
_entity.pdbx_description
1 polymer ?
#
loop_
_entity_poly.entity_id
_entity_poly.type
_entity_poly.pdbx_seq_one_letter_code
_entity_poly.pdbx_strand_id
1 'polypeptide(L)' 'MISEQALQDFMTIWREEKGEEISREEALEEATALLTIMNVTYRPIRKEWLQEYLEKHPEDRNDYDPKHEPTEQTK' A
#
# COMPACT_ATOMS: atom_id res chain seq x y z
N MET A 1 14.51 -1.90 5.68
CA MET A 1 14.38 -2.72 6.90
C MET A 1 12.96 -2.57 7.39
N ILE A 2 12.24 -3.68 7.60
CA ILE A 2 10.85 -3.66 8.07
C ILE A 2 10.80 -3.19 9.53
N SER A 3 9.77 -2.43 9.90
CA SER A 3 9.55 -2.05 11.30
C SER A 3 8.92 -3.20 12.08
N GLU A 4 9.07 -3.22 13.42
CA GLU A 4 8.47 -4.27 14.24
C GLU A 4 6.95 -4.30 14.11
N GLN A 5 6.31 -3.12 14.08
CA GLN A 5 4.86 -3.02 13.90
C GLN A 5 4.42 -3.63 12.56
N ALA A 6 5.13 -3.33 11.47
CA ALA A 6 4.79 -3.86 10.15
C ALA A 6 5.00 -5.38 10.07
N LEU A 7 6.00 -5.93 10.78
CA LEU A 7 6.19 -7.37 10.88
C LEU A 7 5.07 -8.03 11.68
N GLN A 8 4.62 -7.42 12.78
CA GLN A 8 3.50 -7.91 13.58
C GLN A 8 2.18 -7.88 12.81
N ASP A 9 1.94 -6.81 12.04
CA ASP A 9 0.77 -6.68 11.17
C ASP A 9 0.81 -7.75 10.07
N PHE A 10 1.98 -7.99 9.47
CA PHE A 10 2.17 -9.06 8.48
C PHE A 10 1.82 -10.44 9.05
N MET A 11 2.32 -10.78 10.24
CA MET A 11 2.01 -12.05 10.91
C MET A 11 0.51 -12.18 11.23
N THR A 12 -0.14 -11.08 11.59
CA THR A 12 -1.59 -11.04 11.87
C THR A 12 -2.39 -11.34 10.61
N ILE A 13 -2.06 -10.66 9.50
CA ILE A 13 -2.69 -10.89 8.20
C ILE A 13 -2.42 -12.33 7.73
N TRP A 14 -1.20 -12.85 7.91
CA TRP A 14 -0.87 -14.22 7.55
C TRP A 14 -1.81 -15.22 8.21
N ARG A 15 -2.03 -15.08 9.52
CA ARG A 15 -2.96 -15.93 10.26
C ARG A 15 -4.40 -15.81 9.75
N GLU A 16 -4.85 -14.60 9.46
CA GLU A 16 -6.21 -14.34 8.95
C GLU A 16 -6.43 -14.96 7.57
N GLU A 17 -5.43 -14.86 6.69
CA GLU A 17 -5.53 -15.31 5.29
C GLU A 17 -5.21 -16.80 5.10
N LYS A 18 -4.30 -17.36 5.91
CA LYS A 18 -3.82 -18.74 5.79
C LYS A 18 -4.41 -19.68 6.83
N GLY A 19 -4.92 -19.15 7.94
CA GLY A 19 -5.41 -19.94 9.07
C GLY A 19 -4.30 -20.62 9.89
N GLU A 20 -3.04 -20.23 9.69
CA GLU A 20 -1.86 -20.81 10.33
C GLU A 20 -0.98 -19.71 10.94
N GLU A 21 -0.25 -20.02 12.02
CA GLU A 21 0.74 -19.11 12.59
C GLU A 21 2.06 -19.23 11.81
N ILE A 22 2.80 -18.12 11.69
CA ILE A 22 4.12 -18.08 11.07
C ILE A 22 5.17 -17.72 12.12
N SER A 23 6.36 -18.31 12.04
CA SER A 23 7.45 -17.92 12.95
C SER A 23 7.95 -16.51 12.61
N ARG A 24 8.55 -15.83 13.58
CA ARG A 24 9.09 -14.48 13.36
C ARG A 24 10.21 -14.47 12.30
N GLU A 25 11.01 -15.54 12.24
CA GLU A 25 12.09 -15.69 11.27
C GLU A 25 11.54 -15.87 9.85
N GLU A 26 10.58 -16.78 9.66
CA GLU A 26 9.91 -16.97 8.38
C GLU A 26 9.15 -15.71 7.94
N ALA A 27 8.46 -15.04 8.87
CA ALA A 27 7.75 -13.78 8.58
C ALA A 27 8.71 -12.69 8.08
N LEU A 28 9.94 -12.63 8.63
CA LEU A 28 10.94 -11.66 8.20
C LEU A 28 11.43 -11.95 6.78
N GLU A 29 11.65 -13.23 6.45
CA GLU A 29 12.06 -13.66 5.11
C GLU A 29 10.97 -13.36 4.08
N GLU A 30 9.73 -13.78 4.34
CA GLU A 30 8.58 -13.58 3.45
C GLU A 30 8.25 -12.10 3.25
N ALA A 31 8.22 -11.31 4.33
CA ALA A 31 7.95 -9.87 4.23
C ALA A 31 9.06 -9.14 3.44
N THR A 32 10.32 -9.57 3.58
CA THR A 32 11.44 -9.02 2.81
C THR A 32 11.34 -9.39 1.33
N ALA A 33 10.95 -10.63 1.02
CA ALA A 33 10.71 -11.07 -0.36
C ALA A 33 9.58 -10.26 -1.01
N LEU A 34 8.48 -10.03 -0.30
CA LEU A 34 7.36 -9.19 -0.76
C LEU A 34 7.83 -7.77 -1.10
N LEU A 35 8.54 -7.11 -0.20
CA LEU A 35 9.07 -5.76 -0.43
C LEU A 35 10.02 -5.72 -1.63
N THR A 36 10.81 -6.76 -1.83
CA THR A 36 11.72 -6.90 -2.98
C THR A 36 10.93 -6.97 -4.29
N ILE A 37 9.88 -7.79 -4.34
CA ILE A 37 9.02 -7.90 -5.52
C ILE A 37 8.34 -6.56 -5.78
N MET A 38 7.73 -5.96 -4.76
CA MET A 38 7.06 -4.66 -4.88
C MET A 38 8.01 -3.59 -5.39
N ASN A 39 9.26 -3.55 -4.92
CA ASN A 39 10.24 -2.57 -5.41
C ASN A 39 10.58 -2.74 -6.90
N VAL A 40 10.45 -3.96 -7.44
CA VAL A 40 10.71 -4.25 -8.87
C VAL A 40 9.44 -4.07 -9.72
N THR A 41 8.27 -4.43 -9.20
CA THR A 41 7.02 -4.44 -9.96
C THR A 41 6.25 -3.12 -9.84
N TYR A 42 6.32 -2.44 -8.70
CA TYR A 42 5.63 -1.19 -8.48
C TYR A 42 6.32 -0.06 -9.24
N ARG A 43 5.66 0.41 -10.30
CA ARG A 43 6.09 1.59 -11.05
C ARG A 43 5.28 2.79 -10.56
N PRO A 44 5.88 3.73 -9.81
CA PRO A 44 5.16 4.94 -9.43
C PRO A 44 4.72 5.68 -10.69
N ILE A 45 3.44 6.04 -10.75
CA ILE A 45 2.89 6.88 -11.82
C ILE A 45 3.56 8.24 -11.69
N ARG A 46 4.16 8.71 -12.78
CA ARG A 46 4.78 10.04 -12.82
C ARG A 46 3.71 11.10 -12.59
N LYS A 47 4.01 12.11 -11.77
CA LYS A 47 3.06 13.17 -11.44
C LYS A 47 2.58 13.91 -12.68
N GLU A 48 3.47 14.06 -13.66
CA GLU A 48 3.16 14.70 -14.94
C GLU A 48 2.12 13.88 -15.73
N TRP A 49 2.24 12.55 -15.74
CA TRP A 49 1.26 11.68 -16.40
C TRP A 49 -0.10 11.74 -15.73
N LEU A 50 -0.11 11.82 -14.40
CA LEU A 50 -1.34 12.01 -13.64
C LEU A 50 -1.97 13.38 -13.93
N GLN A 51 -1.17 14.45 -13.98
CA GLN A 51 -1.66 15.79 -14.32
C GLN A 51 -2.23 15.84 -15.75
N GLU A 52 -1.52 15.31 -16.74
CA GLU A 52 -2.00 15.22 -18.12
C GLU A 52 -3.31 14.42 -18.22
N TYR A 53 -3.44 13.34 -17.46
CA TYR A 53 -4.67 12.56 -17.38
C TYR A 53 -5.82 13.40 -16.79
N LEU A 54 -5.60 14.06 -15.65
CA LEU A 54 -6.60 14.90 -14.97
C LEU A 54 -6.96 16.19 -15.72
N GLU A 55 -6.13 16.64 -16.66
CA GLU A 55 -6.47 17.71 -17.60
C GLU A 55 -7.43 17.24 -18.69
N LYS A 56 -7.28 15.99 -19.15
CA LYS A 56 -8.15 15.36 -20.14
C LYS A 56 -9.45 14.83 -19.54
N HIS A 57 -9.42 14.48 -18.25
CA HIS A 57 -10.50 13.88 -17.48
C HIS A 57 -10.78 14.71 -16.21
N PRO A 58 -11.31 15.95 -16.36
CA PRO A 58 -11.53 16.86 -15.23
C PRO A 58 -12.54 16.32 -14.19
N GLU A 59 -13.42 15.42 -14.57
CA GLU A 59 -14.38 14.71 -13.69
C GLU A 59 -13.70 13.88 -12.60
N ASP A 60 -12.51 13.34 -12.88
CA ASP A 60 -11.76 12.46 -11.97
C ASP A 60 -10.92 13.25 -10.93
N ARG A 61 -10.94 14.60 -10.99
CA ARG A 61 -10.12 15.43 -10.09
C ARG A 61 -10.55 15.38 -8.62
N ASN A 62 -11.82 15.13 -8.34
CA ASN A 62 -12.35 15.14 -6.97
C ASN A 62 -11.86 13.95 -6.12
N ASP A 63 -11.37 12.88 -6.76
CA ASP A 63 -10.81 11.71 -6.07
C ASP A 63 -9.33 11.91 -5.67
N TYR A 64 -8.68 12.98 -6.16
CA TYR A 64 -7.26 13.23 -5.95
C TYR A 64 -6.95 14.72 -5.78
N ASP A 65 -7.67 15.42 -4.91
CA ASP A 65 -7.19 16.74 -4.44
C ASP A 65 -6.16 16.52 -3.32
N PRO A 66 -4.86 16.83 -3.52
CA PRO A 66 -3.85 16.73 -2.47
C PRO A 66 -4.07 17.68 -1.28
N LYS A 67 -5.10 18.54 -1.31
CA LYS A 67 -5.56 19.39 -0.21
C LYS A 67 -6.90 18.96 0.40
N HIS A 68 -7.58 17.96 -0.14
CA HIS A 68 -8.73 17.36 0.55
C HIS A 68 -8.20 16.36 1.56
N GLU A 69 -8.11 16.77 2.83
CA GLU A 69 -8.22 15.81 3.92
C GLU A 69 -9.52 15.03 3.72
N PRO A 70 -9.53 13.69 3.84
CA PRO A 70 -10.76 12.92 3.72
C PRO A 70 -11.72 13.45 4.78
N THR A 71 -12.80 14.09 4.33
CA THR A 71 -13.89 14.43 5.24
C THR A 71 -14.41 13.11 5.78
N GLU A 72 -14.19 12.90 7.08
CA GLU A 72 -14.78 11.81 7.83
C GLU A 72 -16.25 11.72 7.44
N GLN A 73 -16.62 10.60 6.82
CA GLN A 73 -18.02 10.26 6.59
C GLN A 73 -18.69 10.19 7.97
N THR A 74 -19.29 11.30 8.39
CA THR A 74 -20.12 11.36 9.57
C THR A 74 -21.42 10.66 9.22
N LYS A 75 -21.68 9.56 9.93
CA LYS A 75 -22.96 8.86 9.98
C LYS A 75 -24.12 9.78 10.33
#